data_AF-A0A1I0EK23-F1
#
_entry.id   AF-A0A1I0EK23-F1
#
_cell.length_a   1.000
_cell.length_b   1.000
_cell.length_c   1.000
_cell.angle_alpha   90.00
_cell.angle_beta   90.00
_cell.angle_gamma   90.00
#
_symmetry.space_group_name_H-M   'P 1'
#
loop_
_entity.id
_entity.type
_entity.pdbx_description
1 polymer ?
#
loop_
_entity_poly.entity_id
_entity_poly.type
_entity_poly.pdbx_seq_one_letter_code
_entity_poly.pdbx_strand_id
1 'polypeptide(L)'
;MIAIPEGVDPSKITTGIIVDSDGTARHVPTKIVAIEGKHYARINSLTNSIYAVIYYPIEFKDIETHWAKEDIHDMASRMIISGISEEIFEPNRDITRAEFATMITRALGLKPGEGNNSFTDVNSDAWYYGYIKTAYSYGIISGYGDNKFGPMDKITREQAMTMIVNAMETTDLEIEVEDIDKTGAEYVDFSGTANWAKGSTAICIEGNIIPAQNIWQLLEPKKNVTRAETAVMIRKLLQKSDLI
;
A
#
# COMPACT_ATOMS: atom_id res chain seq x y z
N MET A 1 -6.64 3.93 -21.45
CA MET A 1 -6.43 2.46 -21.60
C MET A 1 -5.40 2.24 -22.70
N ILE A 2 -4.57 1.21 -22.56
CA ILE A 2 -3.57 0.81 -23.55
C ILE A 2 -3.95 -0.58 -24.07
N ALA A 3 -4.12 -0.74 -25.39
CA ALA A 3 -4.43 -2.03 -25.97
C ALA A 3 -3.23 -2.98 -25.83
N ILE A 4 -3.49 -4.23 -25.42
CA ILE A 4 -2.47 -5.26 -25.34
C ILE A 4 -2.35 -5.90 -26.74
N PRO A 5 -1.15 -5.90 -27.36
CA PRO A 5 -0.97 -6.48 -28.69
C PRO A 5 -1.32 -7.96 -28.75
N GLU A 6 -1.79 -8.42 -29.91
CA GLU A 6 -1.99 -9.85 -30.16
C GLU A 6 -0.66 -10.62 -29.99
N GLY A 7 -0.72 -11.78 -29.34
CA GLY A 7 0.45 -12.60 -29.02
C GLY A 7 1.14 -12.26 -27.68
N VAL A 8 0.78 -11.17 -27.03
CA VAL A 8 1.17 -10.91 -25.63
C VAL A 8 0.20 -11.63 -24.70
N ASP A 9 0.73 -12.45 -23.81
CA ASP A 9 -0.03 -13.10 -22.75
C ASP A 9 -0.42 -12.06 -21.69
N PRO A 10 -1.72 -11.71 -21.54
CA PRO A 10 -2.16 -10.69 -20.60
C PRO A 10 -1.89 -11.09 -19.14
N SER A 11 -1.77 -12.38 -18.83
CA SER A 11 -1.45 -12.88 -17.49
C SER A 11 0.01 -12.60 -17.09
N LYS A 12 0.87 -12.31 -18.06
CA LYS A 12 2.26 -11.89 -17.85
C LYS A 12 2.42 -10.38 -17.78
N ILE A 13 1.35 -9.61 -17.74
CA ILE A 13 1.47 -8.17 -17.51
C ILE A 13 1.44 -7.91 -16.02
N THR A 14 2.50 -7.30 -15.52
CA THR A 14 2.63 -6.99 -14.10
C THR A 14 1.97 -5.65 -13.77
N THR A 15 2.36 -4.59 -14.47
CA THR A 15 1.85 -3.24 -14.23
C THR A 15 2.18 -2.27 -15.37
N GLY A 16 1.55 -1.10 -15.33
CA GLY A 16 1.98 0.08 -16.05
C GLY A 16 3.01 0.86 -15.24
N ILE A 17 3.92 1.52 -15.94
CA ILE A 17 4.93 2.42 -15.37
C ILE A 17 4.92 3.77 -16.06
N ILE A 18 5.37 4.80 -15.34
CA ILE A 18 5.85 6.05 -15.90
C ILE A 18 7.37 6.04 -15.84
N VAL A 19 8.01 6.53 -16.90
CA VAL A 19 9.45 6.84 -16.91
C VAL A 19 9.58 8.35 -16.77
N ASP A 20 10.09 8.81 -15.63
CA ASP A 20 10.33 10.22 -15.36
C ASP A 20 11.53 10.73 -16.18
N SER A 21 11.68 12.06 -16.27
CA SER A 21 12.70 12.70 -17.10
C SER A 21 14.14 12.38 -16.70
N ASP A 22 14.36 11.91 -15.47
CA ASP A 22 15.65 11.45 -14.97
C ASP A 22 15.94 9.96 -15.28
N GLY A 23 15.03 9.29 -15.98
CA GLY A 23 15.12 7.88 -16.34
C GLY A 23 14.64 6.91 -15.26
N THR A 24 14.18 7.41 -14.10
CA THR A 24 13.59 6.56 -13.08
C THR A 24 12.21 6.07 -13.52
N ALA A 25 11.90 4.83 -13.17
CA ALA A 25 10.60 4.22 -13.45
C ALA A 25 9.79 4.07 -12.16
N ARG A 26 8.49 4.35 -12.25
CA ARG A 26 7.57 4.24 -11.11
C ARG A 26 6.28 3.53 -11.51
N HIS A 27 5.79 2.73 -10.57
CA HIS A 27 4.48 2.08 -10.66
C HIS A 27 3.37 3.08 -10.96
N VAL A 28 2.39 2.64 -11.76
CA VAL A 28 1.07 3.25 -11.85
C VAL A 28 0.02 2.17 -11.67
N PRO A 29 -0.97 2.35 -10.78
CA PRO A 29 -2.01 1.36 -10.58
C PRO A 29 -2.64 0.98 -11.91
N THR A 30 -2.64 -0.33 -12.19
CA THR A 30 -2.97 -0.87 -13.51
C THR A 30 -3.75 -2.16 -13.34
N LYS A 31 -4.94 -2.17 -13.95
CA LYS A 31 -5.80 -3.35 -14.04
C LYS A 31 -5.94 -3.80 -15.48
N ILE A 32 -5.84 -5.10 -15.70
CA ILE A 32 -6.07 -5.71 -17.01
C ILE A 32 -7.56 -6.00 -17.18
N VAL A 33 -8.14 -5.52 -18.27
CA VAL A 33 -9.56 -5.69 -18.60
C VAL A 33 -9.72 -6.30 -19.98
N ALA A 34 -10.80 -7.07 -20.18
CA ALA A 34 -11.18 -7.62 -21.47
C ALA A 34 -12.44 -6.89 -21.98
N ILE A 35 -12.37 -6.33 -23.18
CA ILE A 35 -13.49 -5.63 -23.84
C ILE A 35 -13.59 -6.20 -25.25
N GLU A 36 -14.75 -6.78 -25.59
CA GLU A 36 -15.01 -7.36 -26.92
C GLU A 36 -13.93 -8.36 -27.39
N GLY A 37 -13.44 -9.19 -26.46
CA GLY A 37 -12.42 -10.22 -26.74
C GLY A 37 -10.99 -9.69 -26.86
N LYS A 38 -10.76 -8.38 -26.69
CA LYS A 38 -9.43 -7.76 -26.66
C LYS A 38 -9.05 -7.36 -25.24
N HIS A 39 -7.77 -7.50 -24.91
CA HIS A 39 -7.24 -7.12 -23.60
C HIS A 39 -6.67 -5.70 -23.61
N TYR A 40 -6.88 -4.98 -22.51
CA TYR A 40 -6.39 -3.62 -22.30
C TYR A 40 -5.80 -3.48 -20.90
N ALA A 41 -4.72 -2.70 -20.79
CA ALA A 41 -4.26 -2.17 -19.52
C ALA A 41 -5.00 -0.85 -19.23
N ARG A 42 -5.84 -0.87 -18.20
CA ARG A 42 -6.46 0.33 -17.62
C ARG A 42 -5.46 0.93 -16.63
N ILE A 43 -4.82 2.01 -17.07
CA ILE A 43 -3.89 2.82 -16.27
C ILE A 43 -4.70 3.82 -15.44
N ASN A 44 -4.56 3.75 -14.12
CA ASN A 44 -5.18 4.69 -13.18
C ASN A 44 -4.10 5.65 -12.67
N SER A 45 -3.97 6.80 -13.34
CA SER A 45 -3.02 7.85 -12.93
C SER A 45 -3.76 9.14 -12.64
N LEU A 46 -3.27 9.88 -11.64
CA LEU A 46 -3.72 11.24 -11.33
C LEU A 46 -3.00 12.30 -12.18
N THR A 47 -2.09 11.90 -13.07
CA THR A 47 -1.27 12.80 -13.89
C THR A 47 -1.31 12.45 -15.37
N ASN A 48 -0.94 13.38 -16.25
CA ASN A 48 -0.69 13.08 -17.66
C ASN A 48 0.80 12.77 -17.85
N SER A 49 1.11 11.60 -18.43
CA SER A 49 2.49 11.12 -18.59
C SER A 49 2.59 10.13 -19.75
N ILE A 50 3.81 9.72 -20.07
CA ILE A 50 4.08 8.59 -20.97
C ILE A 50 4.05 7.32 -20.13
N TYR A 51 3.31 6.34 -20.63
CA TYR A 51 3.10 5.06 -19.95
C TYR A 51 3.69 3.91 -20.77
N ALA A 52 4.32 2.97 -20.07
CA ALA A 52 4.67 1.66 -20.63
C ALA A 52 4.00 0.56 -19.80
N VAL A 53 3.67 -0.55 -20.44
CA VAL A 53 3.14 -1.75 -19.78
C VAL A 53 4.25 -2.79 -19.77
N ILE A 54 4.60 -3.31 -18.60
CA ILE A 54 5.78 -4.16 -18.41
C ILE A 54 5.45 -5.53 -17.82
N TYR A 55 6.32 -6.48 -18.14
CA TYR A 55 6.48 -7.73 -17.41
C TYR A 55 7.77 -7.64 -16.59
N TYR A 56 7.64 -7.65 -15.26
CA TYR A 56 8.77 -7.48 -14.35
C TYR A 56 8.58 -8.38 -13.11
N PRO A 57 8.71 -9.71 -13.27
CA PRO A 57 8.55 -10.65 -12.17
C PRO A 57 9.71 -10.50 -11.18
N ILE A 58 9.41 -10.40 -9.90
CA ILE A 58 10.38 -10.36 -8.81
C ILE A 58 10.08 -11.49 -7.82
N GLU A 59 11.12 -12.26 -7.52
CA GLU A 59 11.07 -13.39 -6.60
C GLU A 59 12.12 -13.22 -5.49
N PHE A 60 11.78 -13.68 -4.28
CA PHE A 60 12.70 -13.69 -3.13
C PHE A 60 12.78 -15.11 -2.56
N LYS A 61 13.98 -15.53 -2.16
CA LYS A 61 14.24 -16.90 -1.68
C LYS A 61 13.71 -17.15 -0.28
N ASP A 62 13.69 -16.12 0.57
CA ASP A 62 13.34 -16.21 1.98
C ASP A 62 11.82 -16.22 2.25
N ILE A 63 11.00 -16.20 1.19
CA ILE A 63 9.53 -16.24 1.27
C ILE A 63 8.91 -17.48 0.62
N GLU A 64 9.71 -18.44 0.16
CA GLU A 64 9.24 -19.60 -0.61
C GLU A 64 8.13 -20.41 0.09
N THR A 65 8.16 -20.47 1.41
CA THR A 65 7.15 -21.15 2.24
C THR A 65 6.33 -20.16 3.09
N HIS A 66 6.46 -18.86 2.84
CA HIS A 66 5.82 -17.83 3.65
C HIS A 66 4.37 -17.62 3.22
N TRP A 67 3.46 -17.43 4.18
CA TRP A 67 2.02 -17.30 3.93
C TRP A 67 1.65 -16.13 3.00
N ALA A 68 2.46 -15.08 3.01
CA ALA A 68 2.29 -13.87 2.19
C ALA A 68 3.08 -13.91 0.86
N LYS A 69 3.61 -15.07 0.44
CA LYS A 69 4.48 -15.20 -0.74
C LYS A 69 3.91 -14.50 -1.97
N GLU A 70 2.67 -14.86 -2.32
CA GLU A 70 2.00 -14.35 -3.51
C GLU A 70 1.77 -12.83 -3.44
N ASP A 71 1.36 -12.31 -2.27
CA ASP A 71 1.17 -10.87 -2.07
C ASP A 71 2.50 -10.12 -2.20
N ILE A 72 3.59 -10.68 -1.67
CA ILE A 72 4.91 -10.07 -1.74
C ILE A 72 5.44 -10.09 -3.18
N HIS A 73 5.33 -11.21 -3.90
CA HIS A 73 5.74 -11.30 -5.31
C HIS A 73 4.95 -10.30 -6.18
N ASP A 74 3.63 -10.23 -6.03
CA ASP A 74 2.79 -9.29 -6.80
C ASP A 74 3.18 -7.83 -6.52
N MET A 75 3.29 -7.44 -5.24
CA MET A 75 3.63 -6.06 -4.87
C MET A 75 5.08 -5.69 -5.27
N ALA A 76 6.01 -6.64 -5.22
CA ALA A 76 7.39 -6.39 -5.64
C ALA A 76 7.52 -6.27 -7.15
N SER A 77 6.84 -7.14 -7.88
CA SER A 77 6.78 -7.11 -9.34
C SER A 77 6.13 -5.81 -9.84
N ARG A 78 5.16 -5.27 -9.08
CA ARG A 78 4.57 -3.95 -9.34
C ARG A 78 5.45 -2.77 -8.96
N MET A 79 6.67 -2.98 -8.44
CA MET A 79 7.59 -1.93 -7.97
C MET A 79 7.08 -1.14 -6.74
N ILE A 80 6.14 -1.69 -5.99
CA ILE A 80 5.56 -1.05 -4.80
C ILE A 80 6.45 -1.29 -3.58
N ILE A 81 6.90 -2.52 -3.42
CA ILE A 81 7.84 -2.95 -2.38
C ILE A 81 9.14 -3.43 -3.02
N SER A 82 10.24 -3.43 -2.25
CA SER A 82 11.56 -3.88 -2.70
C SER A 82 12.21 -4.72 -1.62
N GLY A 83 13.01 -5.72 -2.00
CA GLY A 83 13.84 -6.48 -1.06
C GLY A 83 14.92 -5.61 -0.38
N ILE A 84 15.57 -6.19 0.63
CA ILE A 84 16.80 -5.61 1.20
C ILE A 84 18.03 -5.97 0.36
N SER A 85 17.90 -6.98 -0.49
CA SER A 85 18.81 -7.34 -1.58
C SER A 85 18.00 -7.91 -2.75
N GLU A 86 18.66 -8.33 -3.82
CA GLU A 86 18.00 -8.94 -4.98
C GLU A 86 17.24 -10.22 -4.64
N GLU A 87 17.67 -10.97 -3.61
CA GLU A 87 17.11 -12.28 -3.29
C GLU A 87 16.39 -12.35 -1.94
N ILE A 88 16.50 -11.32 -1.10
CA ILE A 88 16.04 -11.34 0.30
C ILE A 88 15.05 -10.21 0.58
N PHE A 89 13.88 -10.57 1.12
CA PHE A 89 12.81 -9.62 1.46
C PHE A 89 12.70 -9.29 2.95
N GLU A 90 13.03 -10.20 3.86
CA GLU A 90 12.79 -10.16 5.31
C GLU A 90 11.31 -10.02 5.72
N PRO A 91 10.42 -10.98 5.34
CA PRO A 91 8.97 -10.82 5.49
C PRO A 91 8.51 -10.50 6.92
N ASN A 92 9.21 -11.00 7.95
CA ASN A 92 8.82 -10.90 9.35
C ASN A 92 9.41 -9.68 10.09
N ARG A 93 10.20 -8.84 9.42
CA ARG A 93 10.78 -7.65 10.06
C ARG A 93 9.71 -6.56 10.23
N ASP A 94 9.63 -5.97 11.42
CA ASP A 94 8.82 -4.77 11.68
C ASP A 94 9.27 -3.60 10.79
N ILE A 95 8.31 -2.88 10.21
CA ILE A 95 8.61 -1.69 9.40
C ILE A 95 8.42 -0.39 10.14
N THR A 96 9.10 0.63 9.63
CA THR A 96 8.99 2.00 10.09
C THR A 96 7.80 2.71 9.45
N ARG A 97 7.37 3.81 10.05
CA ARG A 97 6.33 4.69 9.50
C ARG A 97 6.72 5.28 8.13
N ALA A 98 7.99 5.63 7.94
CA ALA A 98 8.50 6.10 6.65
C ALA A 98 8.44 5.01 5.56
N GLU A 99 8.78 3.75 5.90
CA GLU A 99 8.64 2.63 4.97
C GLU A 99 7.17 2.41 4.59
N PHE A 100 6.24 2.40 5.55
CA PHE A 100 4.81 2.24 5.26
C PHE A 100 4.28 3.37 4.36
N ALA A 101 4.57 4.63 4.72
CA ALA A 101 4.17 5.81 3.94
C ALA A 101 4.72 5.77 2.52
N THR A 102 5.96 5.28 2.33
CA THR A 102 6.55 5.13 1.00
C THR A 102 5.83 4.06 0.19
N MET A 103 5.57 2.90 0.77
CA MET A 103 4.91 1.79 0.08
C MET A 103 3.49 2.18 -0.37
N ILE A 104 2.70 2.83 0.49
CA ILE A 104 1.34 3.25 0.12
C ILE A 104 1.34 4.36 -0.94
N THR A 105 2.27 5.32 -0.85
CA THR A 105 2.43 6.37 -1.87
C THR A 105 2.77 5.78 -3.23
N ARG A 106 3.67 4.79 -3.27
CA ARG A 106 4.01 4.06 -4.50
C ARG A 106 2.84 3.25 -5.02
N ALA A 107 2.11 2.56 -4.15
CA ALA A 107 0.96 1.74 -4.51
C ALA A 107 -0.11 2.55 -5.25
N LEU A 108 -0.35 3.78 -4.81
CA LEU A 108 -1.29 4.71 -5.42
C LEU A 108 -0.73 5.43 -6.66
N GLY A 109 0.52 5.15 -7.06
CA GLY A 109 1.16 5.76 -8.21
C GLY A 109 1.41 7.27 -8.06
N LEU A 110 1.47 7.76 -6.81
CA LEU A 110 1.66 9.17 -6.52
C LEU A 110 3.12 9.58 -6.71
N LYS A 111 3.35 10.75 -7.29
CA LYS A 111 4.70 11.25 -7.53
C LYS A 111 5.33 11.75 -6.23
N PRO A 112 6.51 11.24 -5.82
CA PRO A 112 7.19 11.75 -4.63
C PRO A 112 7.65 13.20 -4.85
N GLY A 113 7.52 14.03 -3.82
CA GLY A 113 8.01 15.41 -3.80
C GLY A 113 6.94 16.48 -4.08
N GLU A 114 5.71 16.08 -4.40
CA GLU A 114 4.57 17.01 -4.48
C GLU A 114 4.15 17.49 -3.08
N GLY A 115 3.51 18.67 -2.99
CA GLY A 115 3.02 19.24 -1.73
C GLY A 115 4.05 20.06 -0.93
N ASN A 116 3.93 20.04 0.41
CA ASN A 116 4.83 20.68 1.38
C ASN A 116 5.12 19.73 2.56
N ASN A 117 6.30 19.82 3.16
CA ASN A 117 6.61 19.07 4.38
C ASN A 117 6.28 19.92 5.61
N SER A 118 5.39 19.42 6.47
CA SER A 118 5.03 20.09 7.73
C SER A 118 5.79 19.55 8.94
N PHE A 119 6.64 18.53 8.78
CA PHE A 119 7.28 17.83 9.88
C PHE A 119 8.76 18.23 10.06
N THR A 120 9.11 18.60 11.29
CA THR A 120 10.44 19.08 11.68
C THR A 120 11.48 17.97 11.86
N ASP A 121 11.05 16.72 12.00
CA ASP A 121 11.88 15.53 12.13
C ASP A 121 12.07 14.77 10.81
N VAL A 122 11.63 15.34 9.70
CA VAL A 122 11.77 14.76 8.36
C VAL A 122 12.83 15.56 7.59
N ASN A 123 14.05 15.01 7.53
CA ASN A 123 15.19 15.63 6.85
C ASN A 123 14.97 15.68 5.32
N SER A 124 15.27 16.80 4.67
CA SER A 124 15.15 16.99 3.21
C SER A 124 16.00 16.05 2.38
N ASP A 125 17.13 15.59 2.93
CA ASP A 125 18.06 14.70 2.22
C ASP A 125 17.72 13.22 2.45
N ALA A 126 16.70 12.91 3.25
CA ALA A 126 16.29 11.54 3.51
C ALA A 126 15.56 10.95 2.29
N TRP A 127 15.80 9.66 2.01
CA TRP A 127 15.18 8.93 0.91
C TRP A 127 13.64 8.94 0.95
N TYR A 128 13.05 9.06 2.16
CA TYR A 128 11.61 9.10 2.37
C TYR A 128 11.02 10.51 2.29
N TYR A 129 11.83 11.56 2.17
CA TYR A 129 11.37 12.95 2.25
C TYR A 129 10.26 13.23 1.25
N GLY A 130 10.50 12.92 -0.03
CA GLY A 130 9.52 13.14 -1.09
C GLY A 130 8.23 12.35 -0.89
N TYR A 131 8.32 11.11 -0.38
CA TYR A 131 7.16 10.26 -0.13
C TYR A 131 6.31 10.75 1.04
N ILE A 132 6.94 11.12 2.16
CA ILE A 132 6.23 11.68 3.31
C ILE A 132 5.54 12.99 2.93
N LYS A 133 6.23 13.83 2.17
CA LYS A 133 5.71 15.11 1.68
C LYS A 133 4.44 14.92 0.84
N THR A 134 4.48 14.01 -0.13
CA THR A 134 3.33 13.65 -0.96
C THR A 134 2.22 12.98 -0.12
N ALA A 135 2.55 12.00 0.72
CA ALA A 135 1.55 11.31 1.53
C ALA A 135 0.81 12.27 2.47
N TYR A 136 1.50 13.28 3.00
CA TYR A 136 0.88 14.31 3.83
C TYR A 136 -0.05 15.22 3.02
N SER A 137 0.34 15.64 1.81
CA SER A 137 -0.51 16.49 0.97
C SER A 137 -1.79 15.78 0.49
N TYR A 138 -1.74 14.45 0.37
CA TYR A 138 -2.89 13.61 0.03
C TYR A 138 -3.70 13.15 1.26
N GLY A 139 -3.38 13.62 2.48
CA GLY A 139 -4.10 13.24 3.69
C GLY A 139 -3.86 11.81 4.19
N ILE A 140 -3.03 11.03 3.48
CA ILE A 140 -2.73 9.63 3.80
C ILE A 140 -2.06 9.50 5.17
N ILE A 141 -1.25 10.50 5.56
CA ILE A 141 -0.54 10.50 6.83
C ILE A 141 -0.83 11.71 7.69
N SER A 142 -0.78 11.48 9.00
CA SER A 142 -0.73 12.50 10.02
C SER A 142 0.47 12.28 10.94
N GLY A 143 0.92 13.37 11.59
CA GLY A 143 1.97 13.32 12.60
C GLY A 143 1.44 12.97 13.99
N TYR A 144 2.36 12.86 14.95
CA TYR A 144 2.04 12.66 16.36
C TYR A 144 1.59 13.94 17.09
N GLY A 145 1.61 15.09 16.41
CA GLY A 145 1.51 16.41 17.02
C GLY A 145 2.86 17.14 16.97
N ASP A 146 2.88 18.41 17.38
CA ASP A 146 4.09 19.25 17.48
C ASP A 146 5.00 19.24 16.24
N ASN A 147 4.40 19.13 15.04
CA ASN A 147 5.11 19.01 13.77
C ASN A 147 6.12 17.84 13.76
N LYS A 148 5.77 16.69 14.35
CA LYS A 148 6.57 15.45 14.33
C LYS A 148 5.84 14.32 13.63
N PHE A 149 6.55 13.59 12.76
CA PHE A 149 6.02 12.41 12.09
C PHE A 149 6.49 11.09 12.72
N GLY A 150 7.70 11.05 13.28
CA GLY A 150 8.34 9.82 13.74
C GLY A 150 8.71 8.87 12.60
N PRO A 151 9.50 9.30 11.58
CA PRO A 151 9.73 8.50 10.38
C PRO A 151 10.40 7.15 10.65
N MET A 152 11.26 7.08 11.67
CA MET A 152 12.01 5.87 12.02
C MET A 152 11.33 4.99 13.07
N ASP A 153 10.20 5.45 13.62
CA ASP A 153 9.45 4.68 14.61
C ASP A 153 8.76 3.51 13.92
N LYS A 154 8.66 2.38 14.62
CA LYS A 154 7.90 1.23 14.13
C LYS A 154 6.42 1.58 14.11
N ILE A 155 5.76 1.23 13.02
CA ILE A 155 4.34 1.53 12.85
C ILE A 155 3.48 0.45 13.48
N THR A 156 2.57 0.85 14.37
CA THR A 156 1.61 -0.07 14.97
C THR A 156 0.49 -0.42 14.00
N ARG A 157 -0.18 -1.54 14.23
CA ARG A 157 -1.26 -2.01 13.36
C ARG A 157 -2.41 -1.02 13.27
N GLU A 158 -2.80 -0.37 14.36
CA GLU A 158 -3.84 0.67 14.34
C GLU A 158 -3.43 1.92 13.54
N GLN A 159 -2.14 2.27 13.55
CA GLN A 159 -1.62 3.37 12.72
C GLN A 159 -1.63 2.99 11.24
N ALA A 160 -1.21 1.76 10.91
CA ALA A 160 -1.24 1.23 9.55
C ALA A 160 -2.67 1.21 8.98
N MET A 161 -3.65 0.70 9.75
CA MET A 161 -5.06 0.70 9.35
C MET A 161 -5.59 2.11 9.12
N THR A 162 -5.22 3.06 9.97
CA THR A 162 -5.62 4.47 9.80
C THR A 162 -5.05 5.06 8.51
N MET A 163 -3.78 4.83 8.21
CA MET A 163 -3.15 5.29 6.96
C MET A 163 -3.77 4.64 5.72
N ILE A 164 -4.19 3.36 5.81
CA ILE A 164 -4.88 2.68 4.71
C ILE A 164 -6.26 3.28 4.47
N VAL A 165 -7.03 3.56 5.53
CA VAL A 165 -8.36 4.19 5.39
C VAL A 165 -8.24 5.59 4.82
N ASN A 166 -7.28 6.40 5.27
CA ASN A 166 -7.05 7.71 4.67
C ASN A 166 -6.67 7.61 3.17
N ALA A 167 -5.93 6.57 2.79
CA ALA A 167 -5.62 6.33 1.38
C ALA A 167 -6.82 5.92 0.52
N MET A 168 -7.88 5.38 1.12
CA MET A 168 -9.12 5.05 0.40
C MET A 168 -9.77 6.30 -0.21
N GLU A 169 -9.60 7.47 0.42
CA GLU A 169 -10.08 8.76 -0.11
C GLU A 169 -9.42 9.09 -1.46
N THR A 170 -8.16 8.68 -1.67
CA THR A 170 -7.46 8.92 -2.95
C THR A 170 -7.97 8.02 -4.08
N THR A 171 -8.66 6.94 -3.74
CA THR A 171 -9.13 5.93 -4.69
C THR A 171 -10.65 5.88 -4.82
N ASP A 172 -11.35 6.84 -4.20
CA ASP A 172 -12.82 6.86 -4.09
C ASP A 172 -13.41 5.54 -3.54
N LEU A 173 -12.66 4.82 -2.70
CA LEU A 173 -13.12 3.57 -2.09
C LEU A 173 -13.92 3.92 -0.83
N GLU A 174 -15.21 3.62 -0.86
CA GLU A 174 -16.10 3.77 0.29
C GLU A 174 -16.47 2.41 0.87
N ILE A 175 -16.28 2.25 2.17
CA ILE A 175 -16.66 1.06 2.93
C ILE A 175 -17.51 1.52 4.10
N GLU A 176 -18.80 1.24 4.02
CA GLU A 176 -19.75 1.61 5.06
C GLU A 176 -19.66 0.65 6.24
N VAL A 177 -19.63 1.21 7.45
CA VAL A 177 -19.69 0.44 8.70
C VAL A 177 -20.94 0.90 9.44
N GLU A 178 -21.92 0.01 9.58
CA GLU A 178 -23.18 0.31 10.26
C GLU A 178 -22.98 0.60 11.76
N ASP A 179 -22.14 -0.20 12.43
CA ASP A 179 -21.87 -0.10 13.86
C ASP A 179 -20.43 -0.52 14.16
N ILE A 180 -19.60 0.46 14.52
CA ILE A 180 -18.17 0.29 14.80
C ILE A 180 -17.93 -0.70 15.94
N ASP A 181 -18.71 -0.64 17.02
CA ASP A 181 -18.50 -1.48 18.19
C ASP A 181 -18.99 -2.92 17.91
N LYS A 182 -20.06 -3.08 17.12
CA LYS A 182 -20.53 -4.41 16.67
C LYS A 182 -19.53 -5.07 15.72
N THR A 183 -19.04 -4.37 14.70
CA THR A 183 -18.00 -4.89 13.78
C THR A 183 -16.73 -5.23 14.55
N GLY A 184 -16.33 -4.38 15.50
CA GLY A 184 -15.16 -4.63 16.34
C GLY A 184 -15.33 -5.78 17.33
N ALA A 185 -16.55 -6.06 17.80
CA ALA A 185 -16.82 -7.10 18.80
C ALA A 185 -16.51 -8.53 18.32
N GLU A 186 -16.33 -8.74 17.02
CA GLU A 186 -15.81 -10.00 16.47
C GLU A 186 -14.37 -10.29 16.91
N TYR A 187 -13.65 -9.29 17.41
CA TYR A 187 -12.26 -9.39 17.84
C TYR A 187 -12.12 -9.12 19.33
N VAL A 188 -11.48 -10.07 20.03
CA VAL A 188 -11.44 -10.10 21.50
C VAL A 188 -10.69 -8.90 22.11
N ASP A 189 -9.79 -8.29 21.35
CA ASP A 189 -8.92 -7.19 21.78
C ASP A 189 -9.25 -5.86 21.09
N PHE A 190 -10.39 -5.74 20.39
CA PHE A 190 -10.82 -4.49 19.77
C PHE A 190 -10.93 -3.34 20.77
N SER A 191 -11.34 -3.63 22.01
CA SER A 191 -11.38 -2.64 23.10
C SER A 191 -10.01 -2.02 23.44
N GLY A 192 -8.91 -2.67 23.07
CA GLY A 192 -7.54 -2.15 23.20
C GLY A 192 -7.12 -1.19 22.08
N THR A 193 -7.94 -1.02 21.04
CA THR A 193 -7.73 -0.05 19.96
C THR A 193 -7.90 1.36 20.49
N ALA A 194 -7.02 2.28 20.09
CA ALA A 194 -7.18 3.67 20.48
C ALA A 194 -8.50 4.25 19.92
N ASN A 195 -9.15 5.15 20.67
CA ASN A 195 -10.42 5.76 20.26
C ASN A 195 -10.35 6.41 18.87
N TRP A 196 -9.24 7.06 18.55
CA TRP A 196 -9.03 7.70 17.24
C TRP A 196 -8.88 6.68 16.09
N ALA A 197 -8.52 5.43 16.38
CA ALA A 197 -8.33 4.38 15.39
C ALA A 197 -9.54 3.45 15.25
N LYS A 198 -10.50 3.46 16.20
CA LYS A 198 -11.63 2.52 16.20
C LYS A 198 -12.41 2.51 14.88
N GLY A 199 -12.72 3.69 14.34
CA GLY A 199 -13.42 3.80 13.06
C GLY A 199 -12.62 3.18 11.91
N SER A 200 -11.35 3.56 11.77
CA SER A 200 -10.48 3.03 10.72
C SER A 200 -10.24 1.52 10.85
N THR A 201 -10.12 1.02 12.09
CA THR A 201 -10.03 -0.41 12.37
C THR A 201 -11.28 -1.15 11.93
N ALA A 202 -12.48 -0.65 12.27
CA ALA A 202 -13.75 -1.26 11.85
C ALA A 202 -13.90 -1.26 10.32
N ILE A 203 -13.54 -0.17 9.65
CA ILE A 203 -13.52 -0.09 8.17
C ILE A 203 -12.58 -1.14 7.58
N CYS A 204 -11.38 -1.31 8.15
CA CYS A 204 -10.42 -2.31 7.69
C CYS A 204 -10.89 -3.75 7.93
N ILE A 205 -11.65 -3.99 9.01
CA ILE A 205 -12.30 -5.28 9.29
C ILE A 205 -13.37 -5.56 8.24
N GLU A 206 -14.34 -4.65 8.07
CA GLU A 206 -15.45 -4.79 7.12
C GLU A 206 -14.94 -4.98 5.69
N GLY A 207 -13.95 -4.16 5.31
CA GLY A 207 -13.28 -4.23 4.02
C GLY A 207 -12.42 -5.47 3.82
N ASN A 208 -12.24 -6.32 4.83
CA ASN A 208 -11.34 -7.46 4.83
C ASN A 208 -9.91 -7.07 4.39
N ILE A 209 -9.45 -5.87 4.75
CA ILE A 209 -8.14 -5.30 4.38
C ILE A 209 -7.01 -5.91 5.22
N ILE A 210 -7.32 -6.25 6.47
CA ILE A 210 -6.35 -6.83 7.40
C ILE A 210 -6.14 -8.30 7.02
N PRO A 211 -4.92 -8.85 7.02
CA PRO A 211 -4.74 -10.29 6.98
C PRO A 211 -5.40 -10.93 8.21
N ALA A 212 -6.20 -11.97 8.00
CA ALA A 212 -6.84 -12.70 9.09
C ALA A 212 -5.74 -13.34 9.95
N GLN A 213 -5.50 -12.77 11.13
CA GLN A 213 -4.49 -13.27 12.02
C GLN A 213 -5.14 -14.05 13.12
N ASN A 214 -4.92 -15.36 13.02
CA ASN A 214 -5.09 -16.39 14.01
C ASN A 214 -6.53 -16.82 14.33
N ILE A 215 -6.59 -18.06 14.82
CA ILE A 215 -7.79 -18.76 15.27
C ILE A 215 -8.49 -18.10 16.46
N TRP A 216 -7.86 -17.08 17.07
CA TRP A 216 -8.33 -16.41 18.28
C TRP A 216 -8.97 -15.04 17.99
N GLN A 217 -9.10 -14.66 16.72
CA GLN A 217 -9.68 -13.38 16.30
C GLN A 217 -9.03 -12.20 17.05
N LEU A 218 -7.70 -12.13 17.02
CA LEU A 218 -6.95 -11.00 17.60
C LEU A 218 -6.59 -9.98 16.52
N LEU A 219 -6.81 -8.70 16.81
CA LEU A 219 -6.34 -7.59 15.99
C LEU A 219 -4.89 -7.23 16.32
N GLU A 220 -4.48 -7.34 17.57
CA GLU A 220 -3.19 -6.86 18.09
C GLU A 220 -2.93 -5.37 17.72
N PRO A 221 -3.84 -4.42 18.05
CA PRO A 221 -3.80 -3.05 17.51
C PRO A 221 -2.51 -2.28 17.83
N LYS A 222 -1.85 -2.61 18.95
CA LYS A 222 -0.60 -1.97 19.40
C LYS A 222 0.67 -2.67 18.90
N LYS A 223 0.56 -3.84 18.27
CA LYS A 223 1.71 -4.57 17.74
C LYS A 223 2.20 -3.88 16.47
N ASN A 224 3.52 -3.91 16.27
CA ASN A 224 4.12 -3.41 15.04
C ASN A 224 3.73 -4.28 13.85
N VAL A 225 3.57 -3.67 12.68
CA VAL A 225 3.31 -4.44 11.45
C VAL A 225 4.61 -4.85 10.77
N THR A 226 4.58 -6.05 10.21
CA THR A 226 5.71 -6.61 9.46
C THR A 226 5.69 -6.18 8.00
N ARG A 227 6.80 -6.40 7.30
CA ARG A 227 6.92 -6.17 5.84
C ARG A 227 5.89 -7.00 5.06
N ALA A 228 5.69 -8.26 5.42
CA ALA A 228 4.72 -9.14 4.77
C ALA A 228 3.28 -8.67 4.97
N GLU A 229 2.91 -8.32 6.20
CA GLU A 229 1.57 -7.81 6.51
C GLU A 229 1.27 -6.52 5.74
N THR A 230 2.26 -5.64 5.61
CA THR A 230 2.13 -4.39 4.86
C THR A 230 1.88 -4.65 3.38
N ALA A 231 2.61 -5.59 2.77
CA ALA A 231 2.38 -5.98 1.37
C ALA A 231 0.93 -6.47 1.15
N VAL A 232 0.42 -7.28 2.07
CA VAL A 232 -0.94 -7.83 2.01
C VAL A 232 -2.00 -6.73 2.17
N MET A 233 -1.84 -5.84 3.15
CA MET A 233 -2.79 -4.73 3.38
C MET A 233 -2.84 -3.79 2.16
N ILE A 234 -1.69 -3.45 1.59
CA ILE A 234 -1.61 -2.58 0.41
C ILE A 234 -2.22 -3.28 -0.82
N ARG A 235 -1.91 -4.55 -1.05
CA ARG A 235 -2.51 -5.31 -2.16
C ARG A 235 -4.03 -5.36 -2.04
N LYS A 236 -4.55 -5.61 -0.84
CA LYS A 236 -6.00 -5.63 -0.58
C LYS A 236 -6.64 -4.26 -0.82
N LEU A 237 -6.00 -3.17 -0.39
CA LEU A 237 -6.46 -1.81 -0.70
C LEU A 237 -6.60 -1.62 -2.22
N LEU A 238 -5.55 -1.96 -2.99
CA LEU A 238 -5.58 -1.80 -4.44
C LEU A 238 -6.66 -2.66 -5.12
N GLN A 239 -6.85 -3.90 -4.67
CA GLN A 239 -7.89 -4.80 -5.18
C GLN A 239 -9.30 -4.26 -4.89
N LYS A 240 -9.55 -3.81 -3.65
CA LYS A 240 -10.85 -3.26 -3.24
C LYS A 240 -11.16 -1.96 -3.97
N SER A 241 -10.13 -1.20 -4.31
CA SER A 241 -10.22 0.04 -5.09
C SER A 241 -10.32 -0.19 -6.61
N ASP A 242 -10.43 -1.44 -7.07
CA ASP A 242 -10.48 -1.79 -8.50
C ASP A 242 -9.24 -1.32 -9.33
N LEU A 243 -8.10 -1.12 -8.64
CA LEU A 243 -6.89 -0.57 -9.23
C LEU A 243 -5.96 -1.64 -9.83
N ILE A 244 -6.09 -2.90 -9.39
CA ILE A 244 -5.28 -4.04 -9.86
C ILE A 244 -6.13 -5.28 -10.13
#